data_AF-A0A950PL45-F1
#
_entry.id   AF-A0A950PL45-F1
#
_cell.length_a   1.000
_cell.length_b   1.000
_cell.length_c   1.000
_cell.angle_alpha   90.00
_cell.angle_beta   90.00
_cell.angle_gamma   90.00
#
_symmetry.space_group_name_H-M   'P 1'
#
loop_
_entity.id
_entity.type
_entity.pdbx_description
1 polymer ?
#
loop_
_entity_poly.entity_id
_entity_poly.type
_entity_poly.pdbx_seq_one_letter_code
_entity_poly.pdbx_strand_id
1 'polypeptide(L)'
;MWNDDCLAYLTLRQVPQTTQERYELGVIAHGPGRERLAADLADVVVRFDREGRSVGQPVVRAYRRDARDVPDGVTIDKPSVRLLIT
;
A
#
# COMPACT_ATOMS: atom_id res chain seq x y z
N MET A 1 5.25 -3.90 -1.87
CA MET A 1 5.05 -5.27 -1.34
C MET A 1 6.38 -5.99 -1.40
N TRP A 2 6.76 -6.67 -0.35
CA TRP A 2 8.01 -7.43 -0.29
C TRP A 2 7.71 -8.76 0.39
N ASN A 3 8.32 -9.82 -0.12
CA ASN A 3 8.32 -11.15 0.45
C ASN A 3 9.70 -11.75 0.19
N ASP A 4 10.57 -11.74 1.20
CA ASP A 4 11.91 -12.34 1.22
C ASP A 4 12.78 -12.14 -0.04
N ASP A 5 12.51 -12.87 -1.13
CA ASP A 5 13.23 -12.87 -2.39
C ASP A 5 12.63 -11.98 -3.51
N CYS A 6 11.44 -11.41 -3.31
CA CYS A 6 10.77 -10.58 -4.31
C CYS A 6 10.33 -9.21 -3.75
N LEU A 7 10.31 -8.22 -4.66
CA LEU A 7 9.92 -6.85 -4.38
C LEU A 7 9.00 -6.36 -5.48
N ALA A 8 7.83 -5.81 -5.14
CA ALA A 8 6.93 -5.13 -6.06
C ALA A 8 6.57 -3.74 -5.54
N TYR A 9 6.49 -2.74 -6.40
CA TYR A 9 6.14 -1.37 -6.05
C TYR A 9 5.30 -0.71 -7.14
N LEU A 10 4.56 0.33 -6.74
CA LEU A 10 3.75 1.12 -7.64
C LEU A 10 4.60 2.14 -8.37
N THR A 11 4.31 2.31 -9.64
CA THR A 11 4.78 3.45 -10.44
C THR A 11 3.59 4.32 -10.79
N LEU A 12 3.86 5.61 -10.99
CA LEU A 12 2.86 6.59 -11.36
C LEU A 12 3.34 7.26 -12.65
N ARG A 13 2.48 7.29 -13.67
CA ARG A 13 2.71 8.10 -14.87
C ARG A 13 1.51 8.98 -15.16
N GLN A 14 1.75 10.19 -15.65
CA GLN A 14 0.68 11.03 -16.17
C GLN A 14 0.28 10.52 -17.55
N VAL A 15 -1.03 10.42 -17.80
CA VAL A 15 -1.57 10.03 -19.11
C VAL A 15 -1.46 11.24 -20.06
N PRO A 16 -0.75 11.12 -21.20
CA PRO A 16 -0.69 12.20 -22.17
C PRO A 16 -2.07 12.52 -22.74
N GLN A 17 -2.29 13.77 -23.13
CA GLN A 17 -3.41 14.20 -23.99
C GLN A 17 -4.82 14.09 -23.38
N THR A 18 -4.94 14.10 -22.05
CA THR A 18 -6.23 14.16 -21.36
C THR A 18 -6.55 15.60 -20.93
N THR A 19 -7.80 16.04 -21.13
CA THR A 19 -8.26 17.39 -20.72
C THR A 19 -8.34 17.58 -19.21
N GLN A 20 -8.35 16.49 -18.44
CA GLN A 20 -8.20 16.46 -16.99
C GLN A 20 -6.89 15.77 -16.63
N GLU A 21 -6.27 16.15 -15.51
CA GLU A 21 -5.12 15.43 -14.96
C GLU A 21 -5.50 13.97 -14.67
N ARG A 22 -5.01 13.06 -15.50
CA ARG A 22 -5.18 11.62 -15.31
C ARG A 22 -3.83 10.98 -15.10
N TYR A 23 -3.80 10.06 -14.16
CA TYR A 23 -2.62 9.27 -13.85
C TYR A 23 -2.93 7.80 -14.00
N GLU A 24 -1.93 7.05 -14.44
CA GLU A 24 -1.95 5.60 -14.49
C GLU A 24 -1.01 5.06 -13.41
N LEU A 25 -1.50 4.04 -12.71
CA LEU A 25 -0.71 3.25 -11.78
C LEU A 25 -0.18 2.00 -12.50
N GLY A 26 1.13 1.83 -12.47
CA GLY A 26 1.79 0.60 -12.89
C GLY A 26 2.31 -0.19 -11.70
N VAL A 27 2.61 -1.47 -11.91
CA VAL A 27 3.34 -2.30 -10.94
C VAL A 27 4.64 -2.76 -11.58
N ILE A 28 5.76 -2.52 -10.91
CA ILE A 28 7.05 -3.13 -11.25
C ILE A 28 7.40 -4.12 -10.17
N ALA A 29 7.85 -5.32 -10.57
CA ALA A 29 8.28 -6.36 -9.65
C ALA A 29 9.61 -7.00 -10.06
N HIS A 30 10.38 -7.42 -9.06
CA HIS A 30 11.68 -8.08 -9.17
C HIS A 30 11.70 -9.37 -8.34
N GLY A 31 12.57 -10.31 -8.72
CA GLY A 31 12.73 -11.61 -8.07
C GLY A 31 12.16 -12.80 -8.88
N PRO A 32 12.35 -14.02 -8.37
CA PRO A 32 11.90 -15.25 -9.05
C PRO A 32 10.37 -15.36 -9.14
N GLY A 33 9.63 -14.88 -8.14
CA GLY A 33 8.17 -14.85 -8.09
C GLY A 33 7.52 -13.53 -8.56
N ARG A 34 8.27 -12.67 -9.27
CA ARG A 34 7.85 -11.29 -9.58
C ARG A 34 6.48 -11.17 -10.26
N GLU A 35 6.12 -12.09 -11.15
CA GLU A 35 4.86 -12.02 -11.91
C GLU A 35 3.66 -12.20 -10.98
N ARG A 36 3.74 -13.18 -10.08
CA ARG A 36 2.72 -13.41 -9.06
C ARG A 36 2.64 -12.23 -8.10
N LEU A 37 3.78 -11.75 -7.61
CA LEU A 37 3.80 -10.61 -6.69
C LEU A 37 3.25 -9.32 -7.33
N ALA A 38 3.50 -9.13 -8.63
CA ALA A 38 2.95 -8.02 -9.38
C ALA A 38 1.42 -8.12 -9.53
N ALA A 39 0.91 -9.31 -9.84
CA ALA A 39 -0.54 -9.57 -9.93
C ALA A 39 -1.22 -9.36 -8.56
N ASP A 40 -0.65 -9.92 -7.49
CA ASP A 40 -1.16 -9.76 -6.13
C ASP A 40 -1.23 -8.28 -5.72
N LEU A 41 -0.19 -7.48 -6.05
CA LEU A 41 -0.20 -6.05 -5.78
C LEU A 41 -1.21 -5.29 -6.65
N ALA A 42 -1.36 -5.65 -7.93
CA ALA A 42 -2.34 -5.05 -8.82
C ALA A 42 -3.77 -5.30 -8.33
N ASP A 43 -4.08 -6.53 -7.88
CA ASP A 43 -5.37 -6.89 -7.32
C ASP A 43 -5.71 -6.08 -6.07
N VAL A 44 -4.73 -5.83 -5.19
CA VAL A 44 -4.91 -4.95 -4.01
C VAL A 44 -5.26 -3.53 -4.43
N VAL A 45 -4.61 -2.98 -5.46
CA VAL A 45 -4.92 -1.62 -5.96
C VAL A 45 -6.32 -1.56 -6.56
N VAL A 46 -6.69 -2.54 -7.38
CA VAL A 46 -8.04 -2.62 -7.97
C VAL A 46 -9.11 -2.75 -6.88
N ARG A 47 -8.86 -3.55 -5.85
CA ARG A 47 -9.76 -3.66 -4.71
C ARG A 47 -9.88 -2.34 -3.95
N PHE A 48 -8.77 -1.67 -3.69
CA PHE A 48 -8.78 -0.36 -3.03
C PHE A 48 -9.57 0.68 -3.85
N ASP A 49 -9.42 0.70 -5.17
CA ASP A 49 -10.19 1.59 -6.05
C ASP A 49 -11.70 1.38 -5.93
N ARG A 50 -12.12 0.11 -5.89
CA ARG A 50 -13.54 -0.28 -5.81
C ARG A 50 -14.15 -0.06 -4.44
N GLU A 51 -13.43 -0.43 -3.39
CA GLU A 51 -13.99 -0.57 -2.03
C GLU A 51 -13.50 0.51 -1.07
N GLY A 52 -12.24 0.94 -1.18
CA GLY A 52 -11.58 1.78 -0.19
C GLY A 52 -11.59 3.27 -0.52
N ARG A 53 -11.58 3.63 -1.81
CA ARG A 53 -11.41 5.03 -2.27
C ARG A 53 -12.49 5.98 -1.70
N SER A 54 -13.71 5.49 -1.49
CA SER A 54 -14.85 6.27 -1.01
C SER A 54 -14.99 6.31 0.51
N VAL A 55 -14.24 5.49 1.25
CA VAL A 55 -14.38 5.30 2.71
C VAL A 55 -13.63 6.38 3.51
N GLY A 56 -12.90 7.27 2.82
CA GLY A 56 -12.07 8.31 3.43
C GLY A 56 -10.60 7.92 3.50
N GLN A 57 -9.76 8.83 3.96
CA GLN A 57 -8.32 8.58 4.09
C GLN A 57 -8.02 7.93 5.44
N PRO A 58 -7.29 6.79 5.46
CA PRO A 58 -6.88 6.19 6.72
C PRO A 58 -5.92 7.12 7.46
N VAL A 59 -6.10 7.24 8.77
CA VAL A 59 -5.21 7.97 9.67
C VAL A 59 -4.16 7.01 10.20
N VAL A 60 -2.90 7.29 9.92
CA VAL A 60 -1.76 6.52 10.45
C VAL A 60 -1.20 7.24 11.69
N ARG A 61 -1.27 6.59 12.86
CA ARG A 61 -0.68 7.09 14.10
C ARG A 61 0.53 6.24 14.49
N ALA A 62 1.59 6.89 14.96
CA ALA A 62 2.78 6.22 15.46
C ALA A 62 2.78 6.20 16.99
N TYR A 63 2.94 5.01 17.55
CA TYR A 63 3.14 4.78 18.98
C TYR A 63 4.52 4.19 19.21
N ARG A 64 5.09 4.44 20.39
CA ARG A 64 6.21 3.64 20.86
C ARG A 64 5.80 2.18 20.97
N ARG A 65 6.71 1.26 20.68
CA ARG A 65 6.42 -0.18 20.69
C ARG A 65 5.91 -0.70 22.05
N ASP A 66 6.36 -0.08 23.14
CA ASP A 66 6.03 -0.43 24.53
C ASP A 66 4.83 0.34 25.10
N ALA A 67 4.12 1.12 24.27
CA ALA A 67 2.91 1.82 24.69
C ALA A 67 1.80 0.82 25.04
N ARG A 68 1.22 0.96 26.24
CA ARG A 68 0.19 0.03 26.74
C ARG A 68 -1.23 0.37 26.27
N ASP A 69 -1.46 1.61 25.88
CA ASP A 69 -2.80 2.14 25.56
C ASP A 69 -2.95 2.43 24.06
N VAL A 70 -2.54 1.49 23.20
CA VAL A 70 -2.75 1.61 21.75
C VAL A 70 -4.19 1.17 21.43
N PRO A 71 -5.01 2.01 20.78
CA PRO A 71 -6.37 1.64 20.38
C PRO A 71 -6.40 0.41 19.46
N ASP A 72 -7.52 -0.32 19.47
CA ASP A 72 -7.74 -1.46 18.58
C ASP A 72 -7.80 -1.01 17.11
N GLY A 73 -7.18 -1.79 16.22
CA GLY A 73 -7.16 -1.53 14.78
C GLY A 73 -6.08 -2.32 14.05
N VAL A 74 -5.83 -1.98 12.78
CA VAL A 74 -4.78 -2.62 11.98
C VAL A 74 -3.43 -2.02 12.38
N THR A 75 -2.50 -2.87 12.83
CA THR A 75 -1.17 -2.43 13.27
C THR A 75 -0.04 -2.96 12.40
N ILE A 76 0.96 -2.12 12.15
CA ILE A 76 2.25 -2.51 11.57
C ILE A 76 3.35 -2.34 12.62
N ASP A 77 3.94 -3.44 13.05
CA ASP A 77 5.01 -3.44 14.03
C ASP A 77 6.38 -3.28 13.38
N LYS A 78 7.14 -2.31 13.87
CA LYS A 78 8.55 -2.09 13.56
C LYS A 78 9.37 -2.20 14.86
N PRO A 79 10.70 -2.36 14.79
CA PRO A 79 11.53 -2.61 15.98
C PRO A 79 11.32 -1.63 17.15
N SER A 80 11.10 -0.34 16.88
CA SER A 80 10.93 0.72 17.88
C SER A 80 9.54 1.39 17.90
N VAL A 81 8.72 1.18 16.86
CA VAL A 81 7.42 1.85 16.71
C VAL A 81 6.34 0.88 16.28
N ARG A 82 5.11 1.15 16.72
CA ARG A 82 3.88 0.53 16.23
C ARG A 82 3.10 1.58 15.46
N LEU A 83 2.78 1.30 14.19
CA LEU A 83 1.91 2.15 13.38
C LEU A 83 0.49 1.60 13.47
N LEU A 84 -0.46 2.40 13.94
CA LEU A 84 -1.89 2.10 13.94
C LEU A 84 -2.55 2.76 12.74
N ILE A 85 -3.37 2.01 12.01
CA ILE A 85 -4.15 2.47 10.86
C ILE A 85 -5.62 2.42 11.26
N THR A 86 -6.29 3.59 11.26
CA THR A 86 -7.73 3.76 11.55
C THR A 86 -8.43 4.48 10.43
#